data_AF-A0A073CXX8-F1
#
_entry.id   AF-A0A073CXX8-F1
#
_cell.length_a   1.000
_cell.length_b   1.000
_cell.length_c   1.000
_cell.angle_alpha   90.00
_cell.angle_beta   90.00
_cell.angle_gamma   90.00
#
_symmetry.space_group_name_H-M   'P 1'
#
loop_
_entity.id
_entity.type
_entity.pdbx_description
1 polymer ?
#
loop_
_entity_poly.entity_id
_entity_poly.type
_entity_poly.pdbx_seq_one_letter_code
_entity_poly.pdbx_strand_id
1 'polypeptide(L)'
;MKNTTRLLIVLNITLISIALLWVIGGNIYAQQQKQPIDQYRDNFFEKKIGIVKTNQSALKLEKLRSMNYFNKLNDREAIKLYLEHQLENQLKTIDIAPQKIHHILTDFEPKVTAIRHQILTSDPPQWGTEIYLNQTRATPLPSFLFFANLQQFLALDSLDKIRSGQIQEVLDNLELSWRIRESIRKQPTLIAQLVSIIIDSYLIGLFRKLDYVPPEWQDRINQLLNQDYYNSFSISNEMEVWAAYNSLSNLSIYFKLINKDDNQSQNSQNIFAQFIYLFHKPYGTFSAIDLFRKRHLFFQSIPNKNFCDFDSEKFKKQMNNL
;
A
#
# COMPACT_ATOMS: atom_id res chain seq x y z
N MET A 1 17.14 40.20 -47.21
CA MET A 1 17.49 40.10 -45.76
C MET A 1 16.52 40.84 -44.82
N LYS A 2 15.99 42.03 -45.14
CA LYS A 2 15.12 42.77 -44.19
C LYS A 2 13.79 42.07 -43.86
N ASN A 3 13.21 41.32 -44.81
CA ASN A 3 11.92 40.63 -44.63
C ASN A 3 12.03 39.37 -43.76
N THR A 4 13.15 38.63 -43.85
CA THR A 4 13.38 37.42 -43.04
C THR A 4 13.54 37.75 -41.57
N THR A 5 14.23 38.85 -41.24
CA THR A 5 14.37 39.32 -39.84
C THR A 5 13.03 39.71 -39.22
N ARG A 6 12.17 40.41 -39.97
CA ARG A 6 10.82 40.79 -39.50
C ARG A 6 9.94 39.57 -39.22
N LEU A 7 9.96 38.57 -40.10
CA LEU A 7 9.21 37.33 -39.92
C LEU A 7 9.63 36.60 -38.64
N LEU A 8 10.94 36.47 -38.40
CA LEU A 8 11.46 35.81 -37.20
C LEU A 8 11.07 36.54 -35.91
N ILE A 9 11.09 37.87 -35.91
CA ILE A 9 10.66 38.67 -34.74
C ILE A 9 9.18 38.42 -34.44
N VAL A 10 8.32 38.48 -35.45
CA VAL A 10 6.88 38.23 -35.28
C VAL A 10 6.63 36.82 -34.74
N LEU A 11 7.27 35.81 -35.34
CA LEU A 11 7.13 34.42 -34.94
C LEU A 11 7.57 34.20 -33.47
N ASN A 12 8.68 34.79 -33.06
CA ASN A 12 9.15 34.71 -31.67
C ASN A 12 8.19 35.39 -30.69
N ILE A 13 7.67 36.58 -31.02
CA ILE A 13 6.68 37.27 -30.18
C ILE A 13 5.44 36.40 -30.03
N THR A 14 4.92 35.86 -31.13
CA THR A 14 3.73 34.99 -31.11
C THR A 14 3.96 33.75 -30.25
N LEU A 15 5.10 33.06 -30.38
CA LEU A 15 5.43 31.90 -29.56
C LEU A 15 5.52 32.25 -28.07
N ILE A 16 6.17 33.37 -27.73
CA ILE A 16 6.28 33.85 -26.35
C ILE A 16 4.90 34.20 -25.78
N SER A 17 4.03 34.85 -26.56
CA SER A 17 2.66 35.17 -26.12
C SER A 17 1.83 33.92 -25.87
N ILE A 18 1.87 32.93 -26.76
CA ILE A 18 1.17 31.64 -26.58
C ILE A 18 1.70 30.93 -25.34
N ALA A 19 3.02 30.92 -25.16
CA ALA A 19 3.69 30.36 -24.02
C ALA A 19 3.25 31.01 -22.68
N LEU A 20 3.21 32.35 -22.63
CA LEU A 20 2.73 33.09 -21.46
C LEU A 20 1.25 32.83 -21.17
N LEU A 21 0.40 32.80 -22.20
CA LEU A 21 -1.01 32.45 -22.08
C LEU A 21 -1.20 31.05 -21.50
N TRP A 22 -0.40 30.07 -21.95
CA TRP A 22 -0.42 28.72 -21.40
C TRP A 22 0.00 28.68 -19.93
N VAL A 23 1.10 29.36 -19.57
CA VAL A 23 1.61 29.35 -18.19
C VAL A 23 0.60 30.02 -17.24
N ILE A 24 0.09 31.20 -17.59
CA ILE A 24 -0.83 31.96 -16.73
C ILE A 24 -2.23 31.37 -16.79
N GLY A 25 -2.83 31.32 -17.99
CA GLY A 25 -4.19 30.86 -18.20
C GLY A 25 -4.34 29.37 -17.89
N GLY A 26 -3.38 28.54 -18.31
CA GLY A 26 -3.38 27.12 -18.01
C GLY A 26 -3.24 26.83 -16.51
N ASN A 27 -2.41 27.58 -15.77
CA ASN A 27 -2.32 27.42 -14.32
C ASN A 27 -3.60 27.88 -13.61
N ILE A 28 -4.20 29.02 -13.99
CA ILE A 28 -5.49 29.47 -13.42
C ILE A 28 -6.58 28.42 -13.67
N TYR A 29 -6.71 27.95 -14.91
CA TYR A 29 -7.71 26.94 -15.26
C TYR A 29 -7.44 25.62 -14.53
N ALA A 30 -6.19 25.17 -14.42
CA ALA A 30 -5.82 23.98 -13.66
C ALA A 30 -6.19 24.10 -12.17
N GLN A 31 -5.97 25.26 -11.55
CA GLN A 31 -6.37 25.50 -10.16
C GLN A 31 -7.88 25.45 -9.97
N GLN A 32 -8.65 26.06 -10.88
CA GLN A 32 -10.12 25.98 -10.84
C GLN A 32 -10.61 24.54 -10.93
N GLN A 33 -10.03 23.74 -11.82
CA GLN A 33 -10.40 22.32 -11.98
C GLN A 33 -9.94 21.44 -10.80
N LYS A 34 -8.92 21.88 -10.04
CA LYS A 34 -8.40 21.20 -8.85
C LYS A 34 -9.25 21.39 -7.60
N GLN A 35 -9.88 22.55 -7.42
CA GLN A 35 -10.72 22.85 -6.24
C GLN A 35 -11.74 21.76 -5.85
N PRO A 36 -12.58 21.23 -6.77
CA PRO A 36 -13.53 20.17 -6.40
C PRO A 36 -12.84 18.86 -6.00
N ILE A 37 -11.67 18.58 -6.58
CA ILE A 37 -10.86 17.41 -6.21
C ILE A 37 -10.27 17.60 -4.81
N ASP A 38 -9.74 18.78 -4.48
CA ASP A 38 -9.22 19.06 -3.13
C ASP A 38 -10.34 18.96 -2.07
N GLN A 39 -11.54 19.49 -2.36
CA GLN A 39 -12.69 19.33 -1.47
C GLN A 39 -13.11 17.87 -1.28
N TYR A 40 -13.09 17.09 -2.37
CA TYR A 40 -13.38 15.66 -2.30
C TYR A 40 -12.32 14.90 -1.49
N ARG A 41 -11.03 15.26 -1.66
CA ARG A 41 -9.90 14.73 -0.88
C ARG A 41 -10.12 14.94 0.61
N ASP A 42 -10.37 16.18 1.02
CA ASP A 42 -10.49 16.51 2.43
C ASP A 42 -11.67 15.75 3.07
N ASN A 43 -12.80 15.66 2.37
CA ASN A 43 -13.92 14.81 2.78
C ASN A 43 -13.55 13.32 2.87
N PHE A 44 -12.79 12.78 1.93
CA PHE A 44 -12.36 11.38 1.94
C PHE A 44 -11.50 11.07 3.17
N PHE A 45 -10.46 11.87 3.44
CA PHE A 45 -9.57 11.63 4.58
C PHE A 45 -10.25 11.87 5.92
N GLU A 46 -11.05 12.93 6.04
CA GLU A 46 -11.73 13.27 7.29
C GLU A 46 -12.83 12.25 7.62
N LYS A 47 -13.68 11.89 6.65
CA LYS A 47 -14.88 11.09 6.90
C LYS A 47 -14.68 9.60 6.73
N LYS A 48 -13.82 9.15 5.81
CA LYS A 48 -13.67 7.70 5.52
C LYS A 48 -12.45 7.08 6.19
N ILE A 49 -11.29 7.74 6.14
CA ILE A 49 -10.03 7.16 6.64
C ILE A 49 -9.82 7.46 8.11
N GLY A 50 -10.05 8.71 8.51
CA GLY A 50 -9.65 9.22 9.81
C GLY A 50 -8.13 9.45 9.89
N ILE A 51 -7.74 10.48 10.65
CA ILE A 51 -6.33 10.78 10.90
C ILE A 51 -5.94 10.11 12.21
N VAL A 52 -5.05 9.13 12.11
CA VAL A 52 -4.47 8.44 13.27
C VAL A 52 -2.97 8.65 13.29
N LYS A 53 -2.39 8.67 14.50
CA LYS A 53 -0.95 8.79 14.71
C LYS A 53 -0.31 7.41 14.90
N THR A 54 0.95 7.29 14.52
CA THR A 54 1.72 6.07 14.76
C THR A 54 1.99 5.90 16.26
N ASN A 55 1.68 4.74 16.83
CA ASN A 55 1.94 4.46 18.25
C ASN A 55 3.31 3.79 18.48
N GLN A 56 3.71 3.66 19.75
CA GLN A 56 5.01 3.08 20.12
C GLN A 56 5.15 1.61 19.71
N SER A 57 4.07 0.83 19.77
CA SER A 57 4.07 -0.58 19.37
C SER A 57 4.38 -0.75 17.88
N ALA A 58 3.77 0.08 17.01
CA ALA A 58 4.07 0.10 15.58
C ALA A 58 5.52 0.52 15.30
N LEU A 59 6.02 1.57 15.96
CA LEU A 59 7.42 2.01 15.80
C LEU A 59 8.42 0.92 16.18
N LYS A 60 8.17 0.17 17.26
CA LYS A 60 9.03 -0.94 17.66
C LYS A 60 9.00 -2.08 16.64
N LEU A 61 7.84 -2.43 16.07
CA LEU A 61 7.77 -3.40 14.97
C LEU A 61 8.56 -2.95 13.74
N GLU A 62 8.49 -1.68 13.37
CA GLU A 62 9.27 -1.12 12.25
C GLU A 62 10.78 -1.18 12.50
N LYS A 63 11.22 -1.05 13.76
CA LYS A 63 12.62 -1.24 14.11
C LYS A 63 13.07 -2.69 13.88
N LEU A 64 12.24 -3.68 14.21
CA LEU A 64 12.54 -5.10 13.96
C LEU A 64 12.63 -5.41 12.47
N ARG A 65 11.84 -4.72 11.63
CA ARG A 65 11.95 -4.81 10.17
C ARG A 65 13.35 -4.43 9.66
N SER A 66 13.94 -3.35 10.16
CA SER A 66 15.25 -2.88 9.69
C SER A 66 16.40 -3.87 9.93
N MET A 67 16.21 -4.85 10.81
CA MET A 67 17.22 -5.85 11.13
C MET A 67 17.27 -7.01 10.13
N ASN A 68 16.49 -6.94 9.04
CA ASN A 68 16.52 -7.84 7.87
C ASN A 68 16.31 -9.34 8.20
N TYR A 69 15.76 -9.65 9.37
CA TYR A 69 15.72 -11.02 9.92
C TYR A 69 14.97 -12.02 9.04
N PHE A 70 13.96 -11.58 8.29
CA PHE A 70 13.05 -12.44 7.53
C PHE A 70 13.32 -12.42 6.00
N ASN A 71 14.47 -11.88 5.58
CA ASN A 71 14.79 -11.65 4.17
C ASN A 71 15.72 -12.71 3.54
N LYS A 72 16.02 -13.83 4.22
CA LYS A 72 16.68 -14.97 3.57
C LYS A 72 15.74 -15.60 2.54
N LEU A 73 15.87 -15.17 1.28
CA LEU A 73 15.00 -15.56 0.16
C LEU A 73 14.87 -17.08 0.00
N ASN A 74 15.98 -17.82 0.17
CA ASN A 74 16.02 -19.28 0.04
C ASN A 74 15.18 -20.04 1.09
N ASP A 75 14.84 -19.40 2.20
CA ASP A 75 14.02 -20.00 3.26
C ASP A 75 12.53 -19.77 2.99
N ARG A 76 12.17 -18.66 2.32
CA ARG A 76 10.77 -18.28 2.07
C ARG A 76 10.03 -19.26 1.20
N GLU A 77 10.64 -19.72 0.13
CA GLU A 77 9.99 -20.66 -0.79
C GLU A 77 9.70 -21.99 -0.11
N ALA A 78 10.66 -22.51 0.68
CA ALA A 78 10.48 -23.74 1.43
C ALA A 78 9.37 -23.62 2.48
N ILE A 79 9.33 -22.50 3.22
CA ILE A 79 8.27 -22.21 4.19
C ILE A 79 6.92 -22.11 3.49
N LYS A 80 6.85 -21.35 2.39
CA LYS A 80 5.62 -21.15 1.62
C LYS A 80 5.05 -22.47 1.13
N LEU A 81 5.85 -23.30 0.45
CA LEU A 81 5.43 -24.60 -0.08
C LEU A 81 4.93 -25.53 1.03
N TYR A 82 5.63 -25.56 2.18
CA TYR A 82 5.20 -26.36 3.32
C TYR A 82 3.87 -25.85 3.90
N LEU A 83 3.72 -24.53 4.09
CA LEU A 83 2.49 -23.93 4.62
C LEU A 83 1.31 -24.11 3.68
N GLU A 84 1.48 -23.92 2.37
CA GLU A 84 0.42 -24.14 1.38
C GLU A 84 -0.07 -25.58 1.44
N HIS A 85 0.85 -26.55 1.40
CA HIS A 85 0.50 -27.98 1.52
C HIS A 85 -0.21 -28.31 2.84
N GLN A 86 0.27 -27.78 3.97
CA GLN A 86 -0.36 -28.04 5.26
C GLN A 86 -1.73 -27.38 5.41
N LEU A 87 -1.88 -26.11 5.02
CA LEU A 87 -3.08 -25.32 5.31
C LEU A 87 -4.20 -25.51 4.28
N GLU A 88 -3.88 -25.92 3.05
CA GLU A 88 -4.88 -26.30 2.05
C GLU A 88 -5.44 -27.71 2.31
N ASN A 89 -4.63 -28.59 2.91
CA ASN A 89 -5.07 -29.93 3.27
C ASN A 89 -6.18 -29.86 4.33
N GLN A 90 -7.37 -30.37 3.99
CA GLN A 90 -8.53 -30.40 4.87
C GLN A 90 -8.39 -31.40 6.03
N LEU A 91 -7.42 -32.33 5.96
CA LEU A 91 -7.14 -33.25 7.05
C LEU A 91 -6.64 -32.48 8.26
N LYS A 92 -7.07 -32.88 9.45
CA LYS A 92 -6.60 -32.27 10.72
C LYS A 92 -5.15 -32.60 11.05
N THR A 93 -4.63 -33.71 10.53
CA THR A 93 -3.25 -34.14 10.76
C THR A 93 -2.27 -33.15 10.15
N ILE A 94 -1.21 -32.86 10.89
CA ILE A 94 -0.09 -32.02 10.45
C ILE A 94 1.09 -32.94 10.15
N ASP A 95 1.63 -32.86 8.94
CA ASP A 95 2.78 -33.70 8.58
C ASP A 95 4.04 -33.28 9.36
N ILE A 96 5.02 -34.17 9.43
CA ILE A 96 6.31 -33.84 10.06
C ILE A 96 7.03 -32.81 9.19
N ALA A 97 7.42 -31.69 9.80
CA ALA A 97 8.16 -30.64 9.13
C ALA A 97 9.51 -31.18 8.59
N PRO A 98 9.89 -30.87 7.33
CA PRO A 98 11.21 -31.22 6.81
C PRO A 98 12.34 -30.65 7.68
N GLN A 99 13.50 -31.32 7.71
CA GLN A 99 14.63 -30.92 8.56
C GLN A 99 15.05 -29.44 8.37
N LYS A 100 14.99 -28.94 7.12
CA LYS A 100 15.25 -27.53 6.80
C LYS A 100 14.28 -26.58 7.53
N ILE A 101 12.99 -26.91 7.55
CA ILE A 101 11.94 -26.14 8.23
C ILE A 101 12.15 -26.17 9.74
N HIS A 102 12.53 -27.32 10.30
CA HIS A 102 12.82 -27.43 11.73
C HIS A 102 14.00 -26.54 12.14
N HIS A 103 15.10 -26.54 11.37
CA HIS A 103 16.25 -25.67 11.63
C HIS A 103 15.86 -24.19 11.57
N ILE A 104 15.05 -23.81 10.58
CA ILE A 104 14.47 -22.45 10.48
C ILE A 104 13.69 -22.13 11.77
N LEU A 105 12.76 -22.99 12.19
CA LEU A 105 11.96 -22.74 13.41
C LEU A 105 12.84 -22.51 14.64
N THR A 106 13.88 -23.33 14.85
CA THR A 106 14.82 -23.17 15.97
C THR A 106 15.56 -21.83 15.90
N ASP A 107 16.01 -21.40 14.73
CA ASP A 107 16.71 -20.12 14.52
C ASP A 107 15.82 -18.88 14.75
N PHE A 108 14.49 -19.06 14.60
CA PHE A 108 13.51 -17.98 14.68
C PHE A 108 12.75 -17.94 16.01
N GLU A 109 12.67 -19.04 16.76
CA GLU A 109 11.91 -19.13 18.01
C GLU A 109 12.22 -17.99 18.99
N PRO A 110 13.49 -17.66 19.32
CA PRO A 110 13.77 -16.60 20.30
C PRO A 110 13.24 -15.23 19.83
N LYS A 111 13.24 -14.99 18.52
CA LYS A 111 12.78 -13.73 17.91
C LYS A 111 11.26 -13.64 17.91
N VAL A 112 10.59 -14.73 17.53
CA VAL A 112 9.12 -14.83 17.57
C VAL A 112 8.64 -14.63 19.01
N THR A 113 9.27 -15.28 19.97
CA THR A 113 8.95 -15.12 21.40
C THR A 113 9.13 -13.68 21.88
N ALA A 114 10.22 -13.00 21.48
CA ALA A 114 10.43 -11.59 21.82
C ALA A 114 9.35 -10.67 21.19
N ILE A 115 9.00 -10.88 19.93
CA ILE A 115 7.94 -10.14 19.23
C ILE A 115 6.58 -10.37 19.92
N ARG A 116 6.25 -11.63 20.19
CA ARG A 116 5.02 -12.05 20.87
C ARG A 116 4.90 -11.37 22.22
N HIS A 117 5.91 -11.49 23.08
CA HIS A 117 5.92 -10.84 24.38
C HIS A 117 5.70 -9.33 24.26
N GLN A 118 6.44 -8.68 23.36
CA GLN A 118 6.35 -7.23 23.18
C GLN A 118 4.94 -6.78 22.74
N ILE A 119 4.31 -7.46 21.79
CA ILE A 119 3.02 -7.03 21.23
C ILE A 119 1.83 -7.45 22.09
N LEU A 120 1.92 -8.59 22.77
CA LEU A 120 0.85 -9.02 23.68
C LEU A 120 0.79 -8.15 24.95
N THR A 121 1.93 -7.62 25.40
CA THR A 121 2.02 -6.76 26.59
C THR A 121 1.86 -5.26 26.32
N SER A 122 1.72 -4.85 25.06
CA SER A 122 1.55 -3.45 24.68
C SER A 122 0.24 -3.21 23.95
N ASP A 123 -0.10 -1.94 23.74
CA ASP A 123 -1.23 -1.56 22.90
C ASP A 123 -1.08 -2.17 21.49
N PRO A 124 -2.18 -2.57 20.83
CA PRO A 124 -2.14 -3.03 19.45
C PRO A 124 -1.40 -2.04 18.55
N PRO A 125 -0.55 -2.49 17.61
CA PRO A 125 0.19 -1.58 16.77
C PRO A 125 -0.75 -0.67 15.97
N GLN A 126 -0.41 0.61 15.82
CA GLN A 126 -1.21 1.54 15.03
C GLN A 126 -0.26 2.35 14.18
N TRP A 127 -0.38 2.22 12.86
CA TRP A 127 0.38 3.04 11.91
C TRP A 127 -0.40 4.28 11.54
N GLY A 128 0.28 5.42 11.55
CA GLY A 128 -0.35 6.70 11.26
C GLY A 128 -0.77 6.82 9.80
N THR A 129 -1.93 7.43 9.56
CA THR A 129 -2.44 7.69 8.21
C THR A 129 -1.98 9.06 7.67
N GLU A 130 -1.42 9.89 8.53
CA GLU A 130 -0.88 11.22 8.19
C GLU A 130 0.23 11.17 7.13
N ILE A 131 0.97 10.07 7.06
CA ILE A 131 2.02 9.84 6.05
C ILE A 131 1.48 9.91 4.63
N TYR A 132 0.18 9.60 4.46
CA TYR A 132 -0.42 9.55 3.15
C TYR A 132 -0.97 10.89 2.65
N LEU A 133 -1.31 11.81 3.58
CA LEU A 133 -1.74 13.16 3.23
C LEU A 133 -0.65 13.94 2.50
N ASN A 134 0.59 13.74 2.94
CA ASN A 134 1.77 14.44 2.43
C ASN A 134 2.70 13.50 1.65
N GLN A 135 2.17 12.40 1.12
CA GLN A 135 3.00 11.40 0.45
C GLN A 135 3.66 12.02 -0.79
N THR A 136 4.99 12.08 -0.74
CA THR A 136 5.81 12.34 -1.91
C THR A 136 6.37 11.01 -2.39
N ARG A 137 6.87 10.93 -3.64
CA ARG A 137 7.62 9.75 -4.10
C ARG A 137 8.82 9.43 -3.20
N ALA A 138 9.34 10.40 -2.46
CA ALA A 138 10.47 10.23 -1.55
C ALA A 138 10.06 9.68 -0.17
N THR A 139 8.77 9.70 0.17
CA THR A 139 8.29 9.13 1.44
C THR A 139 8.21 7.61 1.29
N PRO A 140 9.09 6.83 1.95
CA PRO A 140 9.03 5.38 1.85
C PRO A 140 7.71 4.88 2.42
N LEU A 141 6.97 4.10 1.63
CA LEU A 141 5.78 3.41 2.12
C LEU A 141 6.18 2.39 3.21
N PRO A 142 5.31 2.14 4.21
CA PRO A 142 5.49 1.02 5.11
C PRO A 142 5.63 -0.27 4.29
N SER A 143 6.67 -1.06 4.56
CA SER A 143 6.87 -2.34 3.85
C SER A 143 5.99 -3.40 4.49
N PHE A 144 4.76 -3.52 3.98
CA PHE A 144 3.80 -4.51 4.47
C PHE A 144 4.25 -5.95 4.20
N LEU A 145 5.17 -6.16 3.26
CA LEU A 145 5.75 -7.48 2.98
C LEU A 145 6.45 -8.08 4.19
N PHE A 146 7.05 -7.27 5.06
CA PHE A 146 7.62 -7.75 6.32
C PHE A 146 6.57 -8.49 7.16
N PHE A 147 5.36 -7.95 7.26
CA PHE A 147 4.28 -8.58 8.03
C PHE A 147 3.81 -9.86 7.37
N ALA A 148 3.69 -9.93 6.05
CA ALA A 148 3.36 -11.18 5.36
C ALA A 148 4.38 -12.30 5.69
N ASN A 149 5.68 -11.97 5.71
CA ASN A 149 6.71 -12.94 6.10
C ASN A 149 6.60 -13.33 7.57
N LEU A 150 6.48 -12.36 8.49
CA LEU A 150 6.29 -12.64 9.92
C LEU A 150 5.11 -13.61 10.14
N GLN A 151 4.03 -13.42 9.39
CA GLN A 151 2.81 -14.22 9.49
C GLN A 151 3.01 -15.65 9.00
N GLN A 152 3.85 -15.87 7.98
CA GLN A 152 4.30 -17.22 7.62
C GLN A 152 5.06 -17.88 8.77
N PHE A 153 5.98 -17.17 9.43
CA PHE A 153 6.70 -17.72 10.58
C PHE A 153 5.79 -18.03 11.76
N LEU A 154 4.82 -17.16 12.06
CA LEU A 154 3.83 -17.40 13.12
C LEU A 154 2.94 -18.59 12.81
N ALA A 155 2.50 -18.74 11.56
CA ALA A 155 1.71 -19.90 11.15
C ALA A 155 2.54 -21.19 11.23
N LEU A 156 3.80 -21.12 10.81
CA LEU A 156 4.71 -22.27 10.86
C LEU A 156 4.98 -22.71 12.30
N ASP A 157 5.29 -21.77 13.20
CA ASP A 157 5.48 -22.03 14.62
C ASP A 157 4.20 -22.62 15.22
N SER A 158 3.04 -22.05 14.89
CA SER A 158 1.74 -22.57 15.36
C SER A 158 1.50 -24.03 14.93
N LEU A 159 1.82 -24.42 13.70
CA LEU A 159 1.67 -25.82 13.27
C LEU A 159 2.56 -26.79 14.07
N ASP A 160 3.81 -26.41 14.36
CA ASP A 160 4.70 -27.24 15.19
C ASP A 160 4.21 -27.33 16.65
N LYS A 161 3.69 -26.23 17.19
CA LYS A 161 3.11 -26.17 18.54
C LYS A 161 1.80 -26.95 18.66
N ILE A 162 0.92 -26.92 17.64
CA ILE A 162 -0.28 -27.78 17.56
C ILE A 162 0.13 -29.25 17.64
N ARG A 163 1.10 -29.67 16.81
CA ARG A 163 1.60 -31.05 16.79
C ARG A 163 2.19 -31.48 18.14
N SER A 164 2.80 -30.55 18.87
CA SER A 164 3.42 -30.78 20.17
C SER A 164 2.47 -30.59 21.37
N GLY A 165 1.18 -30.30 21.14
CA GLY A 165 0.19 -30.06 22.19
C GLY A 165 0.37 -28.76 22.98
N GLN A 166 1.18 -27.82 22.49
CA GLN A 166 1.49 -26.52 23.10
C GLN A 166 0.41 -25.49 22.72
N ILE A 167 -0.83 -25.71 23.19
CA ILE A 167 -2.00 -24.93 22.75
C ILE A 167 -1.91 -23.46 23.17
N GLN A 168 -1.34 -23.14 24.34
CA GLN A 168 -1.24 -21.75 24.78
C GLN A 168 -0.37 -20.91 23.84
N GLU A 169 0.76 -21.46 23.40
CA GLU A 169 1.67 -20.81 22.46
C GLU A 169 1.01 -20.60 21.09
N VAL A 170 0.13 -21.52 20.67
CA VAL A 170 -0.69 -21.36 19.47
C VAL A 170 -1.67 -20.21 19.63
N LEU A 171 -2.38 -20.13 20.75
CA LEU A 171 -3.33 -19.04 21.01
C LEU A 171 -2.63 -17.68 21.08
N ASP A 172 -1.43 -17.62 21.68
CA ASP A 172 -0.63 -16.40 21.71
C ASP A 172 -0.15 -15.97 20.31
N ASN A 173 0.23 -16.92 19.46
CA ASN A 173 0.56 -16.65 18.06
C ASN A 173 -0.65 -16.17 17.25
N LEU A 174 -1.81 -16.77 17.46
CA LEU A 174 -3.05 -16.33 16.84
C LEU A 174 -3.42 -14.92 17.30
N GLU A 175 -3.32 -14.61 18.59
CA GLU A 175 -3.58 -13.27 19.13
C GLU A 175 -2.61 -12.24 18.57
N LEU A 176 -1.31 -12.57 18.50
CA LEU A 176 -0.31 -11.72 17.84
C LEU A 176 -0.66 -11.48 16.37
N SER A 177 -0.98 -12.55 15.64
CA SER A 177 -1.35 -12.49 14.23
C SER A 177 -2.57 -11.61 14.02
N TRP A 178 -3.60 -11.76 14.85
CA TRP A 178 -4.83 -10.99 14.85
C TRP A 178 -4.60 -9.51 15.13
N ARG A 179 -3.82 -9.15 16.16
CA ARG A 179 -3.49 -7.75 16.47
C ARG A 179 -2.78 -7.08 15.30
N ILE A 180 -1.83 -7.76 14.66
CA ILE A 180 -1.14 -7.24 13.48
C ILE A 180 -2.13 -7.08 12.32
N ARG A 181 -2.97 -8.09 12.08
CA ARG A 181 -3.99 -8.10 11.03
C ARG A 181 -4.95 -6.92 11.15
N GLU A 182 -5.55 -6.70 12.33
CA GLU A 182 -6.44 -5.56 12.59
C GLU A 182 -5.78 -4.22 12.29
N SER A 183 -4.50 -4.12 12.63
CA SER A 183 -3.72 -2.90 12.51
C SER A 183 -3.36 -2.59 11.05
N ILE A 184 -3.01 -3.61 10.27
CA ILE A 184 -2.76 -3.52 8.84
C ILE A 184 -4.06 -3.23 8.10
N ARG A 185 -5.15 -3.88 8.47
CA ARG A 185 -6.45 -3.75 7.82
C ARG A 185 -7.03 -2.33 7.91
N LYS A 186 -6.72 -1.60 8.98
CA LYS A 186 -7.08 -0.18 9.12
C LYS A 186 -6.30 0.74 8.18
N GLN A 187 -5.24 0.26 7.53
CA GLN A 187 -4.48 1.05 6.58
C GLN A 187 -5.19 1.12 5.23
N PRO A 188 -5.40 2.32 4.67
CA PRO A 188 -6.15 2.49 3.44
C PRO A 188 -5.33 2.19 2.19
N THR A 189 -4.22 1.45 2.25
CA THR A 189 -3.39 1.18 1.06
C THR A 189 -3.73 -0.16 0.46
N LEU A 190 -3.60 -0.28 -0.88
CA LEU A 190 -3.94 -1.52 -1.56
C LEU A 190 -3.06 -2.67 -1.06
N ILE A 191 -1.76 -2.41 -0.91
CA ILE A 191 -0.81 -3.39 -0.41
C ILE A 191 -1.14 -3.86 1.02
N ALA A 192 -1.64 -2.99 1.90
CA ALA A 192 -2.06 -3.40 3.23
C ALA A 192 -3.28 -4.33 3.18
N GLN A 193 -4.28 -4.03 2.34
CA GLN A 193 -5.44 -4.90 2.17
C GLN A 193 -5.06 -6.27 1.61
N LEU A 194 -4.17 -6.32 0.61
CA LEU A 194 -3.63 -7.58 0.08
C LEU A 194 -2.90 -8.39 1.15
N VAL A 195 -2.07 -7.75 1.96
CA VAL A 195 -1.38 -8.42 3.07
C VAL A 195 -2.38 -8.89 4.14
N SER A 196 -3.42 -8.12 4.44
CA SER A 196 -4.47 -8.57 5.37
C SER A 196 -5.15 -9.85 4.87
N ILE A 197 -5.42 -9.99 3.58
CA ILE A 197 -6.01 -11.20 3.00
C ILE A 197 -5.08 -12.41 3.12
N ILE A 198 -3.78 -12.19 2.89
CA ILE A 198 -2.76 -13.24 3.11
C ILE A 198 -2.81 -13.70 4.56
N ILE A 199 -2.88 -12.78 5.53
CA ILE A 199 -2.97 -13.12 6.95
C ILE A 199 -4.26 -13.87 7.27
N ASP A 200 -5.40 -13.42 6.72
CA ASP A 200 -6.69 -14.07 6.89
C ASP A 200 -6.65 -15.53 6.41
N SER A 201 -5.97 -15.79 5.28
CA SER A 201 -5.80 -17.16 4.75
C SER A 201 -5.00 -18.06 5.72
N TYR A 202 -3.94 -17.54 6.34
CA TYR A 202 -3.16 -18.29 7.32
C TYR A 202 -3.97 -18.55 8.59
N LEU A 203 -4.67 -17.54 9.11
CA LEU A 203 -5.52 -17.68 10.30
C LEU A 203 -6.61 -18.75 10.08
N ILE A 204 -7.33 -18.67 8.96
CA ILE A 204 -8.37 -19.66 8.61
C ILE A 204 -7.78 -21.06 8.49
N GLY A 205 -6.62 -21.19 7.83
CA GLY A 205 -5.92 -22.47 7.72
C GLY A 205 -5.57 -23.06 9.09
N LEU A 206 -5.04 -22.24 10.00
CA LEU A 206 -4.69 -22.66 11.36
C LEU A 206 -5.92 -23.07 12.17
N PHE A 207 -7.02 -22.33 12.09
CA PHE A 207 -8.26 -22.70 12.79
C PHE A 207 -8.79 -24.06 12.37
N ARG A 208 -8.63 -24.46 11.11
CA ARG A 208 -9.01 -25.81 10.64
C ARG A 208 -8.15 -26.93 11.24
N LYS A 209 -6.94 -26.62 11.69
CA LYS A 209 -6.01 -27.59 12.31
C LYS A 209 -6.18 -27.71 13.82
N LEU A 210 -6.90 -26.78 14.45
CA LEU A 210 -7.20 -26.87 15.88
C LEU A 210 -8.34 -27.86 16.13
N ASP A 211 -8.15 -28.73 17.12
CA ASP A 211 -9.21 -29.62 17.58
C ASP A 211 -10.31 -28.89 18.34
N TYR A 212 -9.93 -27.81 19.01
CA TYR A 212 -10.82 -26.94 19.76
C TYR A 212 -10.44 -25.48 19.53
N VAL A 213 -11.44 -24.67 19.15
CA VAL A 213 -11.31 -23.22 18.99
C VAL A 213 -12.03 -22.55 20.16
N PRO A 214 -11.32 -21.78 21.01
CA PRO A 214 -11.95 -21.10 22.14
C PRO A 214 -13.11 -20.18 21.72
N PRO A 215 -14.16 -20.02 22.54
CA PRO A 215 -15.33 -19.21 22.20
C PRO A 215 -15.00 -17.78 21.76
N GLU A 216 -14.01 -17.14 22.40
CA GLU A 216 -13.55 -15.78 22.07
C GLU A 216 -13.03 -15.65 20.63
N TRP A 217 -12.60 -16.75 20.01
CA TRP A 217 -12.14 -16.79 18.63
C TRP A 217 -13.28 -17.05 17.63
N GLN A 218 -14.40 -17.62 18.06
CA GLN A 218 -15.52 -17.92 17.16
C GLN A 218 -16.13 -16.63 16.60
N ASP A 219 -16.30 -15.60 17.45
CA ASP A 219 -16.76 -14.29 17.01
C ASP A 219 -15.79 -13.64 16.03
N ARG A 220 -14.49 -13.78 16.27
CA ARG A 220 -13.45 -13.25 15.39
C ARG A 220 -13.43 -13.97 14.04
N ILE A 221 -13.61 -15.28 14.02
CA ILE A 221 -13.75 -16.06 12.77
C ILE A 221 -15.00 -15.61 12.02
N ASN A 222 -16.12 -15.39 12.70
CA ASN A 222 -17.32 -14.85 12.06
C ASN A 222 -17.06 -13.45 11.47
N GLN A 223 -16.27 -12.61 12.13
CA GLN A 223 -15.83 -11.33 11.58
C GLN A 223 -14.90 -11.48 10.36
N LEU A 224 -14.05 -12.51 10.31
CA LEU A 224 -13.24 -12.83 9.12
C LEU A 224 -14.12 -13.20 7.94
N LEU A 225 -15.07 -14.12 8.16
CA LEU A 225 -15.89 -14.70 7.11
C LEU A 225 -16.91 -13.71 6.54
N ASN A 226 -17.45 -12.82 7.37
CA ASN A 226 -18.43 -11.81 6.96
C ASN A 226 -17.80 -10.48 6.57
N GLN A 227 -16.50 -10.50 6.24
CA GLN A 227 -15.79 -9.27 5.97
C GLN A 227 -16.20 -8.65 4.63
N ASP A 228 -16.52 -7.35 4.65
CA ASP A 228 -16.72 -6.55 3.45
C ASP A 228 -15.37 -6.17 2.82
N TYR A 229 -14.77 -7.14 2.12
CA TYR A 229 -13.57 -6.90 1.33
C TYR A 229 -13.82 -5.90 0.20
N TYR A 230 -15.05 -5.80 -0.29
CA TYR A 230 -15.36 -4.89 -1.39
C TYR A 230 -15.11 -3.44 -0.98
N ASN A 231 -15.67 -3.03 0.16
CA ASN A 231 -15.48 -1.66 0.65
C ASN A 231 -14.01 -1.39 1.01
N SER A 232 -13.31 -2.34 1.63
CA SER A 232 -11.86 -2.24 1.89
C SER A 232 -11.04 -2.02 0.60
N PHE A 233 -11.32 -2.80 -0.45
CA PHE A 233 -10.65 -2.64 -1.73
C PHE A 233 -11.04 -1.33 -2.43
N SER A 234 -12.30 -0.92 -2.35
CA SER A 234 -12.74 0.36 -2.92
C SER A 234 -12.03 1.54 -2.27
N ILE A 235 -11.97 1.57 -0.93
CA ILE A 235 -11.28 2.62 -0.18
C ILE A 235 -9.79 2.63 -0.53
N SER A 236 -9.16 1.46 -0.60
CA SER A 236 -7.73 1.39 -0.90
C SER A 236 -7.38 1.74 -2.34
N ASN A 237 -8.24 1.40 -3.29
CA ASN A 237 -8.09 1.85 -4.66
C ASN A 237 -8.24 3.37 -4.78
N GLU A 238 -9.25 3.96 -4.12
CA GLU A 238 -9.43 5.42 -4.06
C GLU A 238 -8.18 6.10 -3.49
N MET A 239 -7.56 5.49 -2.48
CA MET A 239 -6.29 5.93 -1.91
C MET A 239 -5.12 5.89 -2.92
N GLU A 240 -5.00 4.85 -3.73
CA GLU A 240 -3.99 4.77 -4.80
C GLU A 240 -4.22 5.83 -5.89
N VAL A 241 -5.47 6.22 -6.16
CA VAL A 241 -5.77 7.36 -7.04
C VAL A 241 -5.20 8.64 -6.44
N TRP A 242 -5.37 8.87 -5.13
CA TRP A 242 -4.81 10.03 -4.45
C TRP A 242 -3.30 10.06 -4.48
N ALA A 243 -2.65 8.93 -4.20
CA ALA A 243 -1.19 8.83 -4.28
C ALA A 243 -0.67 9.15 -5.69
N ALA A 244 -1.31 8.62 -6.73
CA ALA A 244 -0.96 8.90 -8.11
C ALA A 244 -1.23 10.37 -8.51
N TYR A 245 -2.38 10.92 -8.10
CA TYR A 245 -2.74 12.32 -8.29
C TYR A 245 -1.68 13.24 -7.68
N ASN A 246 -1.36 13.06 -6.40
CA ASN A 246 -0.36 13.85 -5.69
C ASN A 246 1.03 13.72 -6.33
N SER A 247 1.41 12.51 -6.76
CA SER A 247 2.68 12.29 -7.45
C SER A 247 2.77 13.06 -8.77
N LEU A 248 1.69 13.17 -9.54
CA LEU A 248 1.67 13.87 -10.83
C LEU A 248 1.51 15.38 -10.66
N SER A 249 0.68 15.82 -9.71
CA SER A 249 0.50 17.25 -9.42
C SER A 249 1.79 17.87 -8.87
N ASN A 250 2.59 17.08 -8.15
CA ASN A 250 3.86 17.49 -7.55
C ASN A 250 5.08 17.11 -8.42
N LEU A 251 4.89 16.72 -9.68
CA LEU A 251 5.98 16.38 -10.61
C LEU A 251 7.02 17.52 -10.76
N SER A 252 6.60 18.73 -10.42
CA SER A 252 7.42 19.93 -10.34
C SER A 252 8.59 19.78 -9.32
N ILE A 253 8.37 19.15 -8.15
CA ILE A 253 9.41 18.92 -7.14
C ILE A 253 10.51 18.00 -7.68
N TYR A 254 10.17 17.09 -8.60
CA TYR A 254 11.10 16.09 -9.11
C TYR A 254 12.17 16.68 -10.03
N PHE A 255 11.80 17.61 -10.91
CA PHE A 255 12.78 18.36 -11.71
C PHE A 255 13.75 19.16 -10.84
N LYS A 256 13.31 19.61 -9.66
CA LYS A 256 14.19 20.29 -8.69
C LYS A 256 15.20 19.35 -8.04
N LEU A 257 14.87 18.07 -7.89
CA LEU A 257 15.76 17.06 -7.28
C LEU A 257 16.82 16.56 -8.28
N ILE A 258 16.47 16.32 -9.54
CA ILE A 258 17.43 15.92 -10.59
C ILE A 258 18.55 16.96 -10.73
N ASN A 259 18.23 18.25 -10.58
CA ASN A 259 19.21 19.32 -10.72
C ASN A 259 20.10 19.57 -9.48
N LYS A 260 19.90 18.83 -8.38
CA LYS A 260 20.59 19.10 -7.11
C LYS A 260 21.83 18.23 -6.88
N ASP A 261 21.96 17.10 -7.57
CA ASP A 261 23.08 16.16 -7.35
C ASP A 261 24.37 16.53 -8.11
N ASP A 262 24.31 17.44 -9.10
CA ASP A 262 25.50 17.90 -9.83
C ASP A 262 26.08 19.20 -9.22
N ASN A 263 26.87 19.04 -8.17
CA ASN A 263 27.56 20.13 -7.47
C ASN A 263 28.66 20.86 -8.28
N GLN A 264 28.73 20.72 -9.61
CA GLN A 264 29.90 21.21 -10.38
C GLN A 264 29.65 22.00 -11.69
N SER A 265 28.41 22.29 -12.11
CA SER A 265 28.17 23.09 -13.35
C SER A 265 27.06 24.16 -13.21
N GLN A 266 26.93 24.74 -12.01
CA GLN A 266 25.67 25.27 -11.45
C GLN A 266 24.96 26.50 -12.08
N ASN A 267 25.50 27.23 -13.08
CA ASN A 267 24.87 28.53 -13.44
C ASN A 267 24.06 28.59 -14.74
N SER A 268 24.42 27.88 -15.81
CA SER A 268 23.72 28.01 -17.10
C SER A 268 22.58 27.00 -17.30
N GLN A 269 22.71 25.78 -16.75
CA GLN A 269 21.68 24.73 -16.89
C GLN A 269 20.42 25.01 -16.04
N ASN A 270 20.51 25.91 -15.05
CA ASN A 270 19.42 26.17 -14.12
C ASN A 270 18.29 27.02 -14.74
N ILE A 271 18.60 27.98 -15.61
CA ILE A 271 17.58 28.89 -16.18
C ILE A 271 16.66 28.17 -17.16
N PHE A 272 17.21 27.34 -18.05
CA PHE A 272 16.40 26.58 -19.02
C PHE A 272 15.50 25.55 -18.33
N ALA A 273 16.01 24.87 -17.29
CA ALA A 273 15.19 23.96 -16.48
C ALA A 273 14.07 24.70 -15.72
N GLN A 274 14.35 25.88 -15.15
CA GLN A 274 13.33 26.74 -14.53
C GLN A 274 12.29 27.23 -15.54
N PHE A 275 12.70 27.53 -16.77
CA PHE A 275 11.79 27.90 -17.85
C PHE A 275 10.89 26.73 -18.24
N ILE A 276 11.46 25.56 -18.55
CA ILE A 276 10.71 24.33 -18.87
C ILE A 276 9.73 23.96 -17.74
N TYR A 277 10.15 24.14 -16.48
CA TYR A 277 9.32 23.90 -15.30
C TYR A 277 8.00 24.68 -15.30
N LEU A 278 7.99 25.94 -15.77
CA LEU A 278 6.77 26.76 -15.85
C LEU A 278 5.73 26.14 -16.80
N PHE A 279 6.17 25.47 -17.86
CA PHE A 279 5.29 24.79 -18.82
C PHE A 279 4.81 23.43 -18.32
N HIS A 280 5.65 22.71 -17.55
CA HIS A 280 5.28 21.40 -17.02
C HIS A 280 4.28 21.46 -15.89
N LYS A 281 4.29 22.50 -15.04
CA LYS A 281 3.36 22.59 -13.91
C LYS A 281 1.88 22.49 -14.30
N PRO A 282 1.36 23.31 -15.25
CA PRO A 282 -0.03 23.18 -15.68
C PRO A 282 -0.28 21.82 -16.34
N TYR A 283 0.64 21.33 -17.17
CA TYR A 283 0.53 20.01 -17.81
C TYR A 283 0.43 18.86 -16.80
N GLY A 284 1.31 18.82 -15.80
CA GLY A 284 1.31 17.80 -14.74
C GLY A 284 0.05 17.87 -13.89
N THR A 285 -0.44 19.08 -13.62
CA THR A 285 -1.72 19.28 -12.92
C THR A 285 -2.91 18.78 -13.74
N PHE A 286 -3.00 19.12 -15.03
CA PHE A 286 -4.06 18.59 -15.91
C PHE A 286 -3.98 17.07 -16.05
N SER A 287 -2.77 16.51 -16.20
CA SER A 287 -2.56 15.07 -16.26
C SER A 287 -3.02 14.38 -14.96
N ALA A 288 -2.73 14.97 -13.81
CA ALA A 288 -3.21 14.49 -12.52
C ALA A 288 -4.75 14.53 -12.43
N ILE A 289 -5.37 15.65 -12.83
CA ILE A 289 -6.83 15.82 -12.84
C ILE A 289 -7.51 14.81 -13.77
N ASP A 290 -7.00 14.63 -14.99
CA ASP A 290 -7.51 13.65 -15.95
C ASP A 290 -7.39 12.22 -15.42
N LEU A 291 -6.21 11.86 -14.87
CA LEU A 291 -5.99 10.56 -14.23
C LEU A 291 -6.99 10.34 -13.09
N PHE A 292 -7.15 11.33 -12.21
CA PHE A 292 -8.07 11.27 -11.09
C PHE A 292 -9.49 11.02 -11.58
N ARG A 293 -9.99 11.82 -12.54
CA ARG A 293 -11.35 11.67 -13.10
C ARG A 293 -11.56 10.31 -13.72
N LYS A 294 -10.65 9.86 -14.59
CA LYS A 294 -10.77 8.56 -15.26
C LYS A 294 -10.78 7.40 -14.27
N ARG A 295 -9.86 7.40 -13.30
CA ARG A 295 -9.82 6.35 -12.27
C ARG A 295 -11.02 6.42 -11.33
N HIS A 296 -11.43 7.62 -10.91
CA HIS A 296 -12.59 7.80 -10.05
C HIS A 296 -13.88 7.31 -10.72
N LEU A 297 -14.10 7.68 -11.99
CA LEU A 297 -15.21 7.19 -12.81
C LEU A 297 -15.15 5.66 -13.00
N PHE A 298 -13.95 5.12 -13.25
CA PHE A 298 -13.74 3.67 -13.31
C PHE A 298 -14.17 2.98 -12.01
N PHE A 299 -13.78 3.49 -10.84
CA PHE A 299 -14.16 2.86 -9.58
C PHE A 299 -15.64 3.02 -9.25
N GLN A 300 -16.27 4.13 -9.65
CA GLN A 300 -17.72 4.30 -9.54
C GLN A 300 -18.51 3.39 -10.49
N SER A 301 -17.91 2.96 -11.60
CA SER A 301 -18.56 2.08 -12.57
C SER A 301 -18.43 0.59 -12.24
N ILE A 302 -17.50 0.21 -11.35
CA ILE A 302 -17.44 -1.16 -10.82
C ILE A 302 -18.77 -1.41 -10.11
N PRO A 303 -19.60 -2.35 -10.59
CA PRO A 303 -20.87 -2.63 -9.94
C PRO A 303 -20.58 -3.08 -8.51
N ASN A 304 -21.41 -2.61 -7.58
CA ASN A 304 -21.32 -2.89 -6.14
C ASN A 304 -21.64 -4.38 -5.85
N LYS A 305 -20.81 -5.26 -6.39
CA LYS A 305 -20.94 -6.71 -6.44
C LYS A 305 -19.69 -7.34 -5.86
N ASN A 306 -19.85 -8.57 -5.40
CA ASN A 306 -18.75 -9.41 -4.96
C ASN A 306 -17.64 -9.40 -6.03
N PHE A 307 -16.40 -9.10 -5.64
CA PHE A 307 -15.25 -9.10 -6.56
C PHE A 307 -15.09 -10.45 -7.28
N CYS A 308 -15.55 -11.54 -6.66
CA CYS A 308 -15.56 -12.87 -7.26
C CYS A 308 -16.46 -12.99 -8.50
N ASP A 309 -17.44 -12.10 -8.66
CA ASP A 309 -18.37 -12.08 -9.79
C ASP A 309 -17.93 -11.09 -10.89
N PHE A 310 -16.71 -10.52 -10.77
CA PHE A 310 -16.19 -9.57 -11.73
C PHE A 310 -15.84 -10.26 -13.07
N ASP A 311 -16.61 -9.94 -14.11
CA ASP A 311 -16.34 -10.35 -15.48
C ASP A 311 -15.52 -9.27 -16.20
N SER A 312 -14.22 -9.53 -16.34
CA SER A 312 -13.26 -8.60 -16.96
C SER A 312 -13.55 -8.32 -18.44
N GLU A 313 -14.07 -9.29 -19.18
CA GLU A 313 -14.36 -9.17 -20.61
C GLU A 313 -15.59 -8.30 -20.85
N LYS A 314 -16.65 -8.52 -20.06
CA LYS A 314 -17.84 -7.66 -20.08
C LYS A 314 -17.49 -6.22 -19.72
N PHE A 315 -16.67 -6.04 -18.69
CA PHE A 315 -16.24 -4.72 -18.25
C PHE A 315 -15.41 -3.99 -19.33
N LYS A 316 -14.46 -4.68 -19.97
CA LYS A 316 -13.64 -4.12 -21.06
C LYS A 316 -14.49 -3.59 -22.22
N LYS A 317 -15.55 -4.31 -22.60
CA LYS A 317 -16.49 -3.86 -23.64
C LYS A 317 -17.22 -2.57 -23.26
N GLN A 318 -17.55 -2.38 -21.99
CA GLN A 318 -18.20 -1.15 -21.51
C GLN A 318 -17.24 0.04 -21.53
N MET A 319 -15.99 -0.16 -21.11
CA MET A 319 -14.98 0.91 -21.08
C MET A 319 -14.55 1.39 -22.45
N ASN A 320 -14.55 0.54 -23.48
CA ASN A 320 -14.22 0.96 -24.85
C ASN A 320 -15.27 1.91 -25.46
N ASN A 321 -16.43 2.05 -24.84
CA ASN A 321 -17.51 2.94 -25.29
C ASN A 321 -17.56 4.28 -24.54
N LEU A 322 -16.64 4.51 -23.58
CA LEU A 322 -16.47 5.74 -22.80
C LEU A 322 -15.23 6.48 -23.29
#